data_AF-I4EUE5-F1
#
_entry.id   AF-I4EUE5-F1
#
_cell.length_a   1.000
_cell.length_b   1.000
_cell.length_c   1.000
_cell.angle_alpha   90.00
_cell.angle_beta   90.00
_cell.angle_gamma   90.00
#
_symmetry.space_group_name_H-M   'P 1'
#
loop_
_entity.id
_entity.type
_entity.pdbx_description
1 polymer ?
#
loop_
_entity_poly.entity_id
_entity_poly.type
_entity_poly.pdbx_seq_one_letter_code
_entity_poly.pdbx_strand_id
1 'polypeptide(L)' 'MRSLSPREREVLGLIAEGSSNTAIARQLVVTPGAVEKHTQHIFAKLGLSPDEDQHRRVLATLAYLRS' A
#
# COMPACT_ATOMS: atom_id res chain seq x y z
N MET A 1 -2.70 -0.85 -11.92
CA MET A 1 -3.60 -0.34 -10.85
C MET A 1 -5.06 -0.83 -10.89
N ARG A 2 -5.57 -1.35 -12.02
CA ARG A 2 -7.01 -1.62 -12.21
C ARG A 2 -7.62 -2.68 -11.27
N SER A 3 -6.81 -3.62 -10.76
CA SER A 3 -7.24 -4.70 -9.85
C SER A 3 -7.45 -4.26 -8.39
N LEU A 4 -6.97 -3.07 -8.01
CA LEU A 4 -7.14 -2.54 -6.66
C LEU A 4 -8.55 -1.99 -6.45
N SER A 5 -9.07 -2.07 -5.23
CA SER A 5 -10.30 -1.37 -4.84
C SER A 5 -10.03 0.15 -4.74
N PRO A 6 -11.09 1.00 -4.70
CA PRO A 6 -10.92 2.42 -4.46
C PRO A 6 -10.11 2.73 -3.20
N ARG A 7 -10.41 2.05 -2.08
CA ARG A 7 -9.70 2.25 -0.81
C ARG A 7 -8.25 1.78 -0.88
N GLU A 8 -7.98 0.68 -1.58
CA GLU A 8 -6.60 0.19 -1.78
C GLU A 8 -5.77 1.15 -2.63
N ARG A 9 -6.36 1.80 -3.65
CA ARG A 9 -5.67 2.84 -4.42
C ARG A 9 -5.34 4.07 -3.58
N GLU A 10 -6.28 4.50 -2.74
CA GLU A 10 -6.08 5.63 -1.83
C GLU A 10 -4.95 5.34 -0.83
N VAL A 11 -4.97 4.16 -0.20
CA VAL A 11 -3.89 3.70 0.69
C VAL A 11 -2.56 3.68 -0.07
N LEU A 12 -2.51 3.12 -1.28
CA LEU A 12 -1.27 3.06 -2.07
C LEU A 12 -0.75 4.44 -2.48
N GLY A 13 -1.62 5.40 -2.77
CA GLY A 13 -1.22 6.80 -3.01
C GLY A 13 -0.49 7.39 -1.79
N LEU A 14 -1.07 7.23 -0.59
CA LEU A 14 -0.44 7.72 0.64
C LEU A 14 0.85 6.96 0.99
N ILE A 15 0.95 5.67 0.65
CA ILE A 15 2.21 4.91 0.72
C ILE A 15 3.26 5.56 -0.19
N ALA A 16 2.89 5.93 -1.42
CA ALA A 16 3.79 6.56 -2.37
C ALA A 16 4.23 7.97 -1.97
N GLU A 17 3.40 8.70 -1.21
CA GLU A 17 3.76 9.96 -0.55
C GLU A 17 4.70 9.78 0.66
N GLY A 18 5.02 8.53 1.06
CA GLY A 18 5.90 8.24 2.18
C GLY A 18 5.22 8.21 3.55
N SER A 19 3.88 8.25 3.60
CA SER A 19 3.13 8.22 4.87
C SER A 19 3.31 6.88 5.59
N SER A 20 3.37 6.89 6.93
CA SER A 20 3.36 5.67 7.74
C SER A 20 1.95 5.08 7.89
N ASN A 21 1.83 3.80 8.28
CA ASN A 21 0.50 3.19 8.50
C ASN A 21 -0.34 3.95 9.54
N THR A 22 0.30 4.49 10.58
CA THR A 22 -0.36 5.33 11.59
C THR A 22 -0.85 6.66 11.03
N ALA A 23 -0.05 7.32 10.17
CA ALA A 23 -0.46 8.56 9.51
C ALA A 23 -1.63 8.32 8.55
N ILE A 24 -1.54 7.27 7.73
CA ILE A 24 -2.62 6.83 6.83
C ILE A 24 -3.90 6.52 7.62
N ALA A 25 -3.77 5.79 8.73
CA ALA A 25 -4.90 5.44 9.58
C ALA A 25 -5.62 6.68 10.13
N ARG A 26 -4.87 7.69 10.57
CA ARG A 26 -5.42 8.98 11.03
C ARG A 26 -6.13 9.71 9.89
N GLN A 27 -5.50 9.80 8.72
CA GLN A 27 -6.04 10.52 7.57
C GLN A 27 -7.31 9.88 7.01
N LEU A 28 -7.36 8.55 6.97
CA LEU A 28 -8.51 7.80 6.46
C LEU A 28 -9.56 7.48 7.54
N VAL A 29 -9.33 7.90 8.79
CA VAL A 29 -10.20 7.65 9.95
C VAL A 29 -10.49 6.16 10.14
N VAL A 30 -9.43 5.35 10.16
CA VAL A 30 -9.45 3.89 10.37
C VAL A 30 -8.41 3.46 11.40
N THR A 31 -8.37 2.17 11.72
CA THR A 31 -7.33 1.62 12.62
C THR A 31 -6.03 1.33 11.85
N PRO A 32 -4.86 1.37 12.51
CA PRO A 32 -3.59 0.96 11.88
C PRO A 32 -3.64 -0.47 11.32
N GLY A 33 -4.30 -1.40 12.02
CA GLY A 33 -4.49 -2.77 11.54
C GLY A 33 -5.36 -2.88 10.29
N ALA A 34 -6.30 -1.95 10.06
CA ALA A 34 -7.03 -1.87 8.79
C ALA A 34 -6.11 -1.45 7.64
N VAL A 35 -5.20 -0.51 7.87
CA VAL A 35 -4.20 -0.09 6.87
C VAL A 35 -3.23 -1.23 6.56
N GLU A 36 -2.80 -1.99 7.57
CA GLU A 36 -1.96 -3.17 7.37
C GLU A 36 -2.66 -4.23 6.50
N LYS A 37 -3.93 -4.53 6.76
CA LYS A 37 -4.73 -5.44 5.92
C LYS A 37 -4.84 -4.95 4.48
N HIS A 38 -5.12 -3.66 4.27
CA HIS A 38 -5.12 -3.07 2.92
C HIS A 38 -3.76 -3.20 2.25
N THR A 39 -2.67 -2.92 2.98
CA THR A 39 -1.30 -3.03 2.48
C THR A 39 -0.96 -4.46 2.04
N GLN A 40 -1.34 -5.47 2.84
CA GLN A 40 -1.16 -6.88 2.51
C GLN A 40 -1.95 -7.27 1.24
N HIS A 41 -3.21 -6.83 1.14
CA HIS A 41 -4.03 -7.09 -0.04
C HIS A 41 -3.48 -6.39 -1.30
N ILE A 42 -2.97 -5.16 -1.16
CA ILE A 42 -2.31 -4.45 -2.26
C ILE A 42 -1.10 -5.26 -2.74
N PHE A 43 -0.23 -5.71 -1.84
CA PHE A 43 0.93 -6.51 -2.21
C PHE A 43 0.52 -7.80 -2.94
N ALA A 44 -0.47 -8.52 -2.43
CA ALA A 44 -0.99 -9.72 -3.08
C ALA A 44 -1.53 -9.43 -4.49
N LYS A 45 -2.32 -8.36 -4.67
CA LYS A 45 -2.91 -7.97 -5.96
C LYS A 45 -1.89 -7.43 -6.97
N LEU A 46 -0.76 -6.94 -6.49
CA LEU A 46 0.37 -6.51 -7.31
C LEU A 46 1.39 -7.64 -7.57
N GLY A 47 1.17 -8.84 -7.01
CA GLY A 47 2.08 -9.97 -7.15
C GLY A 47 3.40 -9.79 -6.38
N LEU A 48 3.40 -8.97 -5.33
CA LEU A 48 4.58 -8.65 -4.52
C LEU A 48 4.72 -9.66 -3.37
N SER A 49 5.48 -10.72 -3.64
CA SER A 49 5.87 -11.73 -2.64
C SER A 49 6.94 -11.18 -1.67
N PRO A 50 7.03 -11.72 -0.44
CA PRO A 50 8.18 -11.46 0.43
C PRO A 50 9.48 -11.81 -0.30
N ASP A 51 10.48 -10.95 -0.14
CA ASP A 51 11.78 -11.03 -0.79
C ASP A 51 12.81 -10.54 0.23
N GLU A 52 13.98 -11.18 0.30
CA GLU A 52 15.01 -10.85 1.29
C GLU A 52 15.81 -9.60 0.91
N ASP A 53 15.91 -9.31 -0.39
CA ASP A 53 16.69 -8.20 -0.94
C ASP A 53 15.84 -6.94 -1.16
N GLN A 54 14.51 -7.10 -1.28
CA GLN A 54 13.61 -6.02 -1.70
C GLN A 54 12.46 -5.75 -0.73
N HIS A 55 12.29 -4.47 -0.39
CA HIS A 55 11.16 -4.03 0.42
C HIS A 55 9.88 -3.92 -0.43
N ARG A 56 8.91 -4.81 -0.19
CA ARG A 56 7.59 -4.81 -0.87
C ARG A 56 6.89 -3.44 -0.90
N ARG A 57 7.03 -2.65 0.16
CA ARG A 57 6.45 -1.30 0.20
C ARG A 57 7.07 -0.37 -0.84
N VAL A 58 8.40 -0.43 -1.00
CA VAL A 58 9.12 0.34 -2.02
C VAL A 58 8.74 -0.17 -3.42
N LEU A 59 8.65 -1.48 -3.62
CA LEU A 59 8.18 -2.05 -4.88
C LEU A 59 6.76 -1.59 -5.23
N ALA A 60 5.86 -1.54 -4.25
CA ALA A 60 4.50 -1.02 -4.46
C ALA A 60 4.50 0.47 -4.83
N THR A 61 5.35 1.29 -4.18
CA THR A 61 5.53 2.71 -4.55
C THR A 61 6.07 2.84 -5.98
N LEU A 62 7.07 2.06 -6.37
CA LEU A 62 7.61 2.07 -7.73
C LEU A 62 6.55 1.63 -8.75
N ALA A 63 5.73 0.63 -8.43
CA ALA A 63 4.63 0.20 -9.28
C ALA A 63 3.56 1.31 -9.44
N TYR A 64 3.29 2.09 -8.39
CA TYR A 64 2.39 3.24 -8.45
C TYR A 64 2.93 4.35 -9.36
N LEU A 65 4.21 4.72 -9.21
CA LEU A 65 4.83 5.79 -10.01
C LEU A 65 4.99 5.45 -11.49
N ARG A 66 5.00 4.16 -11.85
CA ARG A 66 5.12 3.69 -13.24
C ARG A 66 3.78 3.45 -13.94
N SER A 67 2.66 3.71 -13.26
CA SER A 67 1.31 3.28 -13.70
C SER A 67 0.39 4.37 -14.21
#